data_AF-A0A2C9ZZT0-F1
#
_entry.id   AF-A0A2C9ZZT0-F1
#
_cell.length_a   1.000
_cell.length_b   1.000
_cell.length_c   1.000
_cell.angle_alpha   90.00
_cell.angle_beta   90.00
_cell.angle_gamma   90.00
#
_symmetry.space_group_name_H-M   'P 1'
#
loop_
_entity.id
_entity.type
_entity.pdbx_description
1 polymer ?
#
loop_
_entity_poly.entity_id
_entity_poly.type
_entity_poly.pdbx_seq_one_letter_code
_entity_poly.pdbx_strand_id
1 'polypeptide(L)'
;MTNNLSISPLRTAISAQIAFLLTHADLKYAFIFFIAFDMPLNSAVRQCVAENLSLFEGKTDHLYLDNQGYPTIGIGHCIANLDVFLQLPMVRIADGQTATKQQKIAEYQNIKQKPQGYKADWYAAFCQLRLPEAAINQIHQQQLNKFHQELRHVFQRSRGYSCDFEQLPSPVQIALFDLVYNVGSTNLQHKWPKLHQAIKQQDWHEAAKQSSRKGIQAARNEHIQSLFLSAGGHTSPKLFAKQTKKASRHRRHHSLLKKTLSYIVNKGLLVLLRKVFR
;
A
#
# COMPACT_ATOMS: atom_id res chain seq x y z
N MET A 1 21.15 -40.90 16.96
CA MET A 1 20.72 -41.70 15.79
C MET A 1 19.56 -40.96 15.13
N THR A 2 19.82 -40.40 13.95
CA THR A 2 18.94 -39.46 13.22
C THR A 2 17.87 -40.22 12.44
N ASN A 3 16.59 -39.96 12.72
CA ASN A 3 15.48 -40.42 11.90
C ASN A 3 15.23 -39.43 10.74
N ASN A 4 15.56 -39.85 9.52
CA ASN A 4 15.19 -39.18 8.28
C ASN A 4 13.73 -39.54 7.93
N LEU A 5 12.85 -38.53 7.93
CA LEU A 5 11.49 -38.64 7.43
C LEU A 5 11.49 -38.57 5.89
N SER A 6 11.01 -39.67 5.31
CA SER A 6 10.81 -39.91 3.87
C SER A 6 9.88 -38.87 3.23
N ILE A 7 10.33 -38.30 2.11
CA ILE A 7 9.54 -37.38 1.26
C ILE A 7 8.70 -38.24 0.30
N SER A 8 7.39 -37.98 0.26
CA SER A 8 6.40 -38.75 -0.51
C SER A 8 6.68 -38.81 -2.04
N PRO A 9 6.44 -39.96 -2.71
CA PRO A 9 6.75 -40.17 -4.14
C PRO A 9 5.98 -39.27 -5.13
N LEU A 10 4.92 -38.60 -4.69
CA LEU A 10 4.12 -37.69 -5.53
C LEU A 10 4.85 -36.37 -5.84
N ARG A 11 5.73 -35.89 -4.94
CA ARG A 11 6.51 -34.66 -5.17
C ARG A 11 7.62 -34.86 -6.21
N THR A 12 8.22 -36.05 -6.25
CA THR A 12 9.27 -36.39 -7.19
C THR A 12 8.74 -36.52 -8.62
N ALA A 13 7.53 -37.04 -8.79
CA ALA A 13 6.88 -37.17 -10.10
C ALA A 13 6.50 -35.81 -10.72
N ILE A 14 6.01 -34.86 -9.91
CA ILE A 14 5.69 -33.50 -10.38
C ILE A 14 6.96 -32.73 -10.77
N SER A 15 8.05 -32.87 -9.99
CA SER A 15 9.35 -32.28 -10.34
C SER A 15 9.95 -32.85 -11.63
N ALA A 16 9.78 -34.16 -11.90
CA ALA A 16 10.29 -34.80 -13.11
C ALA A 16 9.48 -34.41 -14.37
N GLN A 17 8.16 -34.27 -14.27
CA GLN A 17 7.32 -33.85 -15.39
C GLN A 17 7.58 -32.39 -15.79
N ILE A 18 7.85 -31.51 -14.81
CA ILE A 18 8.24 -30.12 -15.04
C ILE A 18 9.63 -30.04 -15.68
N ALA A 19 10.58 -30.88 -15.26
CA ALA A 19 11.91 -30.96 -15.86
C ALA A 19 11.88 -31.48 -17.31
N PHE A 20 10.95 -32.39 -17.64
CA PHE A 20 10.77 -32.92 -19.00
C PHE A 20 10.12 -31.92 -19.97
N LEU A 21 9.25 -31.04 -19.47
CA LEU A 21 8.69 -29.94 -20.28
C LEU A 21 9.72 -28.83 -20.57
N LEU A 22 10.76 -28.70 -19.75
CA LEU A 22 11.85 -27.74 -19.94
C LEU A 22 12.91 -28.17 -20.97
N THR A 23 12.90 -29.43 -21.42
CA THR A 23 13.87 -29.93 -22.42
C THR A 23 13.36 -29.88 -23.86
N HIS A 24 12.07 -29.58 -24.10
CA HIS A 24 11.47 -29.61 -25.44
C HIS A 24 10.63 -28.37 -25.81
N ALA A 25 10.64 -27.32 -24.99
CA ALA A 25 9.99 -26.05 -25.32
C ALA A 25 11.04 -24.98 -25.63
N ASP A 26 11.01 -24.47 -26.86
CA ASP A 26 11.70 -23.28 -27.34
C ASP A 26 11.90 -22.25 -26.21
N LEU A 27 13.16 -21.89 -25.92
CA LEU A 27 13.56 -20.92 -24.87
C LEU A 27 12.83 -19.57 -24.98
N LYS A 28 12.27 -19.25 -26.15
CA LYS A 28 11.41 -18.08 -26.37
C LYS A 28 10.08 -18.16 -25.60
N TYR A 29 9.49 -19.34 -25.46
CA TYR A 29 8.23 -19.52 -24.71
C TYR A 29 8.48 -19.69 -23.21
N ALA A 30 9.61 -20.26 -22.80
CA ALA A 30 10.00 -20.29 -21.38
C ALA A 30 10.22 -18.87 -20.83
N PHE A 31 10.79 -17.96 -21.63
CA PHE A 31 10.88 -16.55 -21.30
C PHE A 31 9.47 -15.93 -21.22
N ILE A 32 8.60 -16.13 -22.23
CA ILE A 32 7.22 -15.61 -22.21
C ILE A 32 6.38 -16.14 -21.03
N PHE A 33 6.58 -17.39 -20.60
CA PHE A 33 5.85 -17.98 -19.47
C PHE A 33 6.34 -17.46 -18.11
N PHE A 34 7.62 -17.07 -17.99
CA PHE A 34 8.17 -16.51 -16.75
C PHE A 34 7.88 -15.00 -16.61
N ILE A 35 7.77 -14.24 -17.71
CA ILE A 35 7.47 -12.80 -17.67
C ILE A 35 5.97 -12.53 -17.44
N ALA A 36 5.11 -13.54 -17.58
CA ALA A 36 3.67 -13.40 -17.35
C ALA A 36 3.24 -13.36 -15.87
N PHE A 37 4.15 -13.66 -14.91
CA PHE A 37 3.71 -13.98 -13.54
C PHE A 37 4.16 -13.08 -12.39
N ASP A 38 5.00 -12.07 -12.60
CA ASP A 38 5.29 -11.10 -11.54
C ASP A 38 5.55 -9.71 -12.13
N MET A 39 4.49 -9.04 -12.59
CA MET A 39 4.58 -7.60 -12.84
C MET A 39 4.59 -6.90 -11.47
N PRO A 40 5.71 -6.29 -11.05
CA PRO A 40 5.74 -5.57 -9.78
C PRO A 40 4.78 -4.39 -9.85
N LEU A 41 4.11 -4.11 -8.74
CA LEU A 41 3.31 -2.89 -8.59
C LEU A 41 4.17 -1.68 -8.96
N ASN A 42 3.64 -0.79 -9.80
CA ASN A 42 4.31 0.46 -10.18
C ASN A 42 4.84 1.18 -8.93
N SER A 43 6.11 1.60 -8.95
CA SER A 43 6.79 2.16 -7.78
C SER A 43 6.15 3.45 -7.26
N ALA A 44 5.62 4.30 -8.14
CA ALA A 44 4.91 5.51 -7.74
C ALA A 44 3.55 5.19 -7.10
N VAL A 45 2.84 4.19 -7.61
CA VAL A 45 1.61 3.68 -6.97
C VAL A 45 1.94 3.11 -5.58
N ARG A 46 2.96 2.26 -5.50
CA ARG A 46 3.41 1.67 -4.23
C ARG A 46 3.77 2.75 -3.20
N GLN A 47 4.51 3.77 -3.62
CA GLN A 47 4.89 4.89 -2.75
C GLN A 47 3.66 5.67 -2.28
N CYS A 48 2.73 6.01 -3.18
CA CYS A 48 1.51 6.71 -2.81
C CYS A 48 0.64 5.90 -1.85
N VAL A 49 0.54 4.58 -2.05
CA VAL A 49 -0.16 3.68 -1.13
C VAL A 49 0.50 3.71 0.26
N ALA A 50 1.81 3.57 0.34
CA ALA A 50 2.53 3.60 1.61
C ALA A 50 2.35 4.93 2.36
N GLU A 51 2.44 6.05 1.64
CA GLU A 51 2.23 7.40 2.20
C GLU A 51 0.79 7.61 2.68
N ASN A 52 -0.21 7.19 1.89
CA ASN A 52 -1.62 7.32 2.26
C ASN A 52 -1.97 6.47 3.49
N LEU A 53 -1.50 5.21 3.53
CA LEU A 53 -1.75 4.33 4.67
C LEU A 53 -1.11 4.89 5.94
N SER A 54 0.14 5.36 5.86
CA SER A 54 0.80 6.03 6.99
C SER A 54 0.04 7.27 7.47
N LEU A 55 -0.49 8.07 6.53
CA LEU A 55 -1.28 9.27 6.85
C LEU A 55 -2.59 8.95 7.59
N PHE A 56 -3.30 7.90 7.16
CA PHE A 56 -4.63 7.57 7.70
C PHE A 56 -4.60 6.63 8.90
N GLU A 57 -3.69 5.65 8.93
CA GLU A 57 -3.57 4.68 10.02
C GLU A 57 -2.64 5.18 11.14
N GLY A 58 -1.71 6.07 10.81
CA GLY A 58 -0.61 6.42 11.69
C GLY A 58 0.47 5.34 11.76
N LYS A 59 1.55 5.63 12.49
CA LYS A 59 2.67 4.71 12.75
C LYS A 59 2.85 4.60 14.27
N THR A 60 2.53 3.45 14.84
CA THR A 60 2.60 3.19 16.28
C THR A 60 3.62 2.09 16.56
N ASP A 61 4.62 2.36 17.40
CA ASP A 61 5.66 1.38 17.72
C ASP A 61 5.31 0.45 18.88
N HIS A 62 4.19 0.66 19.55
CA HIS A 62 3.70 -0.14 20.66
C HIS A 62 2.33 -0.77 20.34
N LEU A 63 1.94 -1.76 21.12
CA LEU A 63 0.69 -2.48 20.92
C LEU A 63 -0.50 -1.62 21.37
N TYR A 64 -1.58 -1.62 20.58
CA TYR A 64 -2.86 -0.99 20.91
C TYR A 64 -4.03 -1.88 20.48
N LEU A 65 -5.24 -1.61 20.95
CA LEU A 65 -6.44 -2.25 20.41
C LEU A 65 -7.07 -1.34 19.34
N ASP A 66 -7.38 -1.91 18.18
CA ASP A 66 -8.12 -1.20 17.13
C ASP A 66 -9.60 -1.00 17.51
N ASN A 67 -10.37 -0.41 16.59
CA ASN A 67 -11.80 -0.14 16.81
C ASN A 67 -12.66 -1.41 16.94
N GLN A 68 -12.12 -2.58 16.61
CA GLN A 68 -12.76 -3.89 16.74
C GLN A 68 -12.23 -4.69 17.93
N GLY A 69 -11.30 -4.12 18.70
CA GLY A 69 -10.69 -4.74 19.88
C GLY A 69 -9.56 -5.70 19.55
N TYR A 70 -9.02 -5.68 18.33
CA TYR A 70 -7.91 -6.52 17.93
C TYR A 70 -6.56 -5.86 18.25
N PRO A 71 -5.61 -6.59 18.87
CA PRO A 71 -4.25 -6.10 19.08
C PRO A 71 -3.58 -5.73 17.76
N THR A 72 -3.04 -4.53 17.68
CA THR A 72 -2.51 -3.91 16.46
C THR A 72 -1.22 -3.16 16.78
N ILE A 73 -0.29 -3.09 15.83
CA ILE A 73 0.99 -2.39 15.96
C ILE A 73 1.47 -1.87 14.59
N GLY A 74 2.49 -1.02 14.56
CA GLY A 74 3.09 -0.50 13.35
C GLY A 74 2.14 0.46 12.61
N ILE A 75 2.12 0.32 11.29
CA ILE A 75 1.09 0.93 10.43
C ILE A 75 0.01 -0.14 10.35
N GLY A 76 -1.09 0.02 11.09
CA GLY A 76 -2.31 -0.81 11.03
C GLY A 76 -2.15 -2.34 11.03
N HIS A 77 -1.05 -2.90 11.54
CA HIS A 77 -0.79 -4.34 11.47
C HIS A 77 -1.53 -5.08 12.59
N CYS A 78 -2.72 -5.61 12.25
CA CYS A 78 -3.51 -6.46 13.14
C CYS A 78 -2.78 -7.77 13.44
N ILE A 79 -2.60 -8.07 14.72
CA ILE A 79 -1.94 -9.25 15.25
C ILE A 79 -2.97 -10.35 15.51
N ALA A 80 -3.02 -11.33 14.60
CA ALA A 80 -4.05 -12.36 14.61
C ALA A 80 -4.13 -13.15 15.94
N ASN A 81 -2.98 -13.44 16.56
CA ASN A 81 -2.91 -14.17 17.81
C ASN A 81 -1.55 -13.94 18.51
N LEU A 82 -1.41 -14.48 19.73
CA LEU A 82 -0.20 -14.37 20.52
C LEU A 82 1.03 -14.96 19.79
N ASP A 83 0.89 -16.08 19.07
CA ASP A 83 2.02 -16.69 18.37
C ASP A 83 2.62 -15.75 17.32
N VAL A 84 1.78 -15.02 16.59
CA VAL A 84 2.23 -13.97 15.66
C VAL A 84 2.99 -12.86 16.41
N PHE A 85 2.47 -12.40 17.55
CA PHE A 85 3.14 -11.38 18.36
C PHE A 85 4.52 -11.82 18.85
N LEU A 86 4.66 -13.09 19.24
CA LEU A 86 5.92 -13.63 19.77
C LEU A 86 7.06 -13.62 18.75
N GLN A 87 6.73 -13.69 17.46
CA GLN A 87 7.71 -13.64 16.37
C GLN A 87 8.22 -12.22 16.07
N LEU A 88 7.54 -11.18 16.55
CA LEU A 88 7.97 -9.81 16.30
C LEU A 88 9.27 -9.49 17.05
N PRO A 89 10.23 -8.77 16.44
CA PRO A 89 11.51 -8.41 17.07
C PRO A 89 11.34 -7.24 18.06
N MET A 90 10.47 -7.42 19.06
CA MET A 90 10.20 -6.43 20.11
C MET A 90 11.45 -6.17 20.95
N VAL A 91 11.68 -4.91 21.28
CA VAL A 91 12.73 -4.47 22.20
C VAL A 91 12.11 -3.77 23.39
N ARG A 92 12.78 -3.82 24.55
CA ARG A 92 12.35 -3.09 25.73
C ARG A 92 12.55 -1.59 25.52
N ILE A 93 11.58 -0.80 25.96
CA ILE A 93 11.67 0.66 25.90
C ILE A 93 12.78 1.19 26.82
N ALA A 94 12.96 0.56 27.99
CA ALA A 94 13.89 1.02 29.02
C ALA A 94 15.37 1.04 28.58
N ASP A 95 15.81 0.02 27.84
CA ASP A 95 17.24 -0.17 27.51
C ASP A 95 17.51 -0.62 26.06
N GLY A 96 16.46 -0.81 25.25
CA GLY A 96 16.59 -1.21 23.85
C GLY A 96 17.00 -2.67 23.64
N GLN A 97 17.15 -3.48 24.68
CA GLN A 97 17.49 -4.89 24.52
C GLN A 97 16.30 -5.71 24.01
N THR A 98 16.60 -6.83 23.33
CA THR A 98 15.58 -7.77 22.85
C THR A 98 14.67 -8.23 23.98
N ALA A 99 13.36 -8.17 23.76
CA ALA A 99 12.36 -8.63 24.71
C ALA A 99 12.34 -10.16 24.79
N THR A 100 12.28 -10.71 26.00
CA THR A 100 12.13 -12.14 26.21
C THR A 100 10.73 -12.62 25.81
N LYS A 101 10.57 -13.93 25.58
CA LYS A 101 9.25 -14.52 25.30
C LYS A 101 8.24 -14.17 26.39
N GLN A 102 8.62 -14.26 27.67
CA GLN A 102 7.74 -13.96 28.80
C GLN A 102 7.31 -12.49 28.85
N GLN A 103 8.22 -11.55 28.55
CA GLN A 103 7.90 -10.13 28.47
C GLN A 103 6.87 -9.85 27.37
N LYS A 104 7.03 -10.47 26.20
CA LYS A 104 6.04 -10.34 25.11
C LYS A 104 4.68 -10.93 25.49
N ILE A 105 4.63 -12.09 26.16
CA ILE A 105 3.36 -12.67 26.64
C ILE A 105 2.66 -11.70 27.60
N ALA A 106 3.40 -11.18 28.58
CA ALA A 106 2.86 -10.26 29.59
C ALA A 106 2.31 -8.98 28.95
N GLU A 107 3.05 -8.37 28.02
CA GLU A 107 2.60 -7.18 27.28
C GLU A 107 1.30 -7.45 26.50
N TYR A 108 1.28 -8.52 25.72
CA TYR A 108 0.12 -8.87 24.90
C TYR A 108 -1.15 -9.09 25.75
N GLN A 109 -1.00 -9.79 26.88
CA GLN A 109 -2.09 -10.03 27.82
C GLN A 109 -2.56 -8.74 28.50
N ASN A 110 -1.62 -7.89 28.94
CA ASN A 110 -1.94 -6.61 29.59
C ASN A 110 -2.75 -5.69 28.66
N ILE A 111 -2.36 -5.59 27.38
CA ILE A 111 -3.06 -4.76 26.39
C ILE A 111 -4.43 -5.34 26.03
N LYS A 112 -4.54 -6.67 25.90
CA LYS A 112 -5.84 -7.33 25.68
C LYS A 112 -6.89 -7.09 26.77
N GLN A 113 -6.45 -6.73 27.98
CA GLN A 113 -7.35 -6.42 29.11
C GLN A 113 -7.76 -4.93 29.15
N LYS A 114 -7.20 -4.08 28.28
CA LYS A 114 -7.58 -2.66 28.23
C LYS A 114 -8.90 -2.46 27.48
N PRO A 115 -9.66 -1.40 27.81
CA PRO A 115 -10.84 -1.04 27.02
C PRO A 115 -10.43 -0.64 25.59
N GLN A 116 -11.23 -1.05 24.61
CA GLN A 116 -11.12 -0.60 23.22
C GLN A 116 -11.69 0.82 23.02
N GLY A 117 -11.48 1.41 21.84
CA GLY A 117 -12.03 2.72 21.46
C GLY A 117 -11.17 3.92 21.87
N TYR A 118 -10.03 3.68 22.51
CA TYR A 118 -9.01 4.70 22.76
C TYR A 118 -8.05 4.83 21.57
N LYS A 119 -7.44 6.01 21.43
CA LYS A 119 -6.37 6.23 20.43
C LYS A 119 -5.12 5.43 20.79
N ALA A 120 -4.33 5.07 19.79
CA ALA A 120 -3.08 4.32 19.96
C ALA A 120 -2.17 4.89 21.07
N ASP A 121 -1.90 6.20 21.07
CA ASP A 121 -1.03 6.86 22.06
C ASP A 121 -1.47 6.68 23.52
N TRP A 122 -2.76 6.46 23.77
CA TRP A 122 -3.25 6.18 25.13
C TRP A 122 -2.72 4.83 25.64
N TYR A 123 -2.53 3.86 24.76
CA TYR A 123 -2.00 2.54 25.12
C TYR A 123 -0.51 2.57 25.45
N ALA A 124 0.23 3.59 25.00
CA ALA A 124 1.66 3.73 25.25
C ALA A 124 2.00 3.66 26.75
N ALA A 125 1.15 4.22 27.61
CA ALA A 125 1.33 4.21 29.07
C ALA A 125 1.30 2.80 29.69
N PHE A 126 0.80 1.80 28.96
CA PHE A 126 0.72 0.41 29.41
C PHE A 126 1.72 -0.52 28.72
N CYS A 127 2.55 0.02 27.82
CA CYS A 127 3.54 -0.74 27.08
C CYS A 127 4.93 -0.56 27.68
N GLN A 128 5.69 -1.65 27.71
CA GLN A 128 7.10 -1.70 28.10
C GLN A 128 8.01 -2.08 26.94
N LEU A 129 7.42 -2.56 25.84
CA LEU A 129 8.11 -2.96 24.62
C LEU A 129 7.68 -2.06 23.46
N ARG A 130 8.59 -1.93 22.51
CA ARG A 130 8.34 -1.29 21.23
C ARG A 130 8.90 -2.13 20.09
N LEU A 131 8.30 -1.99 18.92
CA LEU A 131 8.73 -2.58 17.67
C LEU A 131 9.71 -1.61 16.98
N PRO A 132 10.95 -2.02 16.69
CA PRO A 132 11.91 -1.17 16.00
C PRO A 132 11.38 -0.67 14.64
N GLU A 133 11.73 0.56 14.27
CA GLU A 133 11.25 1.19 13.03
C GLU A 133 11.56 0.37 11.77
N ALA A 134 12.75 -0.24 11.71
CA ALA A 134 13.12 -1.14 10.62
C ALA A 134 12.14 -2.33 10.48
N ALA A 135 11.68 -2.88 11.62
CA ALA A 135 10.72 -3.97 11.63
C ALA A 135 9.31 -3.49 11.24
N ILE A 136 8.89 -2.30 11.68
CA ILE A 136 7.63 -1.67 11.22
C ILE A 136 7.62 -1.55 9.70
N ASN A 137 8.70 -1.01 9.12
CA ASN A 137 8.83 -0.82 7.68
C ASN A 137 8.84 -2.16 6.94
N GLN A 138 9.54 -3.17 7.46
CA GLN A 138 9.58 -4.50 6.86
C GLN A 138 8.19 -5.18 6.85
N ILE A 139 7.47 -5.14 7.97
CA ILE A 139 6.11 -5.70 8.06
C ILE A 139 5.18 -4.97 7.09
N HIS A 140 5.28 -3.65 7.02
CA HIS A 140 4.48 -2.86 6.08
C HIS A 140 4.74 -3.27 4.63
N GLN A 141 6.00 -3.43 4.22
CA GLN A 141 6.34 -3.91 2.87
C GLN A 141 5.81 -5.31 2.60
N GLN A 142 5.89 -6.22 3.57
CA GLN A 142 5.32 -7.56 3.45
C GLN A 142 3.79 -7.52 3.28
N GLN A 143 3.10 -6.65 4.03
CA GLN A 143 1.65 -6.45 3.87
C GLN A 143 1.31 -5.90 2.49
N LEU A 144 2.05 -4.90 1.98
CA LEU A 144 1.83 -4.37 0.64
C LEU A 144 2.00 -5.45 -0.44
N ASN A 145 3.02 -6.32 -0.31
CA ASN A 145 3.21 -7.43 -1.23
C ASN A 145 2.08 -8.45 -1.16
N LYS A 146 1.65 -8.80 0.05
CA LYS A 146 0.51 -9.72 0.25
C LYS A 146 -0.77 -9.14 -0.38
N PHE A 147 -1.11 -7.89 -0.08
CA PHE A 147 -2.29 -7.25 -0.63
C PHE A 147 -2.21 -7.06 -2.14
N HIS A 148 -1.02 -6.81 -2.69
CA HIS A 148 -0.82 -6.80 -4.14
C HIS A 148 -1.20 -8.14 -4.77
N GLN A 149 -0.73 -9.26 -4.21
CA GLN A 149 -1.07 -10.60 -4.69
C GLN A 149 -2.57 -10.91 -4.56
N GLU A 150 -3.19 -10.53 -3.43
CA GLU A 150 -4.63 -10.70 -3.22
C GLU A 150 -5.46 -9.86 -4.20
N LEU A 151 -5.07 -8.61 -4.45
CA LEU A 151 -5.73 -7.73 -5.42
C LEU A 151 -5.57 -8.25 -6.85
N ARG A 152 -4.39 -8.75 -7.24
CA ARG A 152 -4.18 -9.46 -8.52
C ARG A 152 -5.15 -10.61 -8.69
N HIS A 153 -5.33 -11.42 -7.63
CA HIS A 153 -6.24 -12.56 -7.66
C HIS A 153 -7.71 -12.14 -7.79
N VAL A 154 -8.11 -11.02 -7.19
CA VAL A 154 -9.49 -10.53 -7.22
C VAL A 154 -9.80 -9.80 -8.53
N PHE A 155 -8.91 -8.91 -8.98
CA PHE A 155 -9.11 -8.00 -10.11
C PHE A 155 -8.29 -8.43 -11.32
N GLN A 156 -8.76 -9.47 -12.03
CA GLN A 156 -8.06 -10.05 -13.20
C GLN A 156 -9.04 -10.39 -14.33
N ARG A 157 -8.57 -10.40 -15.58
CA ARG A 157 -9.43 -10.63 -16.76
C ARG A 157 -10.23 -11.92 -16.68
N SER A 158 -9.62 -12.99 -16.18
CA SER A 158 -10.26 -14.30 -16.00
C SER A 158 -11.49 -14.29 -15.08
N ARG A 159 -11.70 -13.22 -14.30
CA ARG A 159 -12.86 -13.02 -13.42
C ARG A 159 -13.86 -11.99 -13.95
N GLY A 160 -13.75 -11.65 -15.24
CA GLY A 160 -14.67 -10.76 -15.96
C GLY A 160 -14.35 -9.28 -15.81
N TYR A 161 -13.11 -8.92 -15.50
CA TYR A 161 -12.61 -7.54 -15.54
C TYR A 161 -12.05 -7.21 -16.93
N SER A 162 -12.03 -5.94 -17.30
CA SER A 162 -11.49 -5.49 -18.59
C SER A 162 -9.97 -5.68 -18.72
N CYS A 163 -9.25 -5.69 -17.61
CA CYS A 163 -7.80 -5.85 -17.54
C CYS A 163 -7.37 -6.50 -16.22
N ASP A 164 -6.09 -6.85 -16.10
CA ASP A 164 -5.53 -7.28 -14.82
C ASP A 164 -5.21 -6.06 -13.95
N PHE A 165 -5.07 -6.31 -12.65
CA PHE A 165 -4.95 -5.30 -11.61
C PHE A 165 -3.92 -4.20 -11.94
N GLU A 166 -2.74 -4.58 -12.44
CA GLU A 166 -1.65 -3.63 -12.76
C GLU A 166 -1.97 -2.68 -13.91
N GLN A 167 -2.95 -3.04 -14.75
CA GLN A 167 -3.38 -2.21 -15.88
C GLN A 167 -4.65 -1.41 -15.57
N LEU A 168 -5.19 -1.50 -14.35
CA LEU A 168 -6.19 -0.53 -13.90
C LEU A 168 -5.56 0.87 -13.80
N PRO A 169 -6.32 1.96 -13.92
CA PRO A 169 -5.79 3.30 -13.71
C PRO A 169 -5.10 3.43 -12.35
N SER A 170 -3.95 4.11 -12.27
CA SER A 170 -3.20 4.27 -11.02
C SER A 170 -4.06 4.74 -9.83
N PRO A 171 -4.99 5.72 -9.98
CA PRO A 171 -5.87 6.12 -8.90
C PRO A 171 -6.77 4.99 -8.39
N VAL A 172 -7.25 4.12 -9.28
CA VAL A 172 -8.07 2.95 -8.95
C VAL A 172 -7.24 1.92 -8.18
N GLN A 173 -6.01 1.66 -8.60
CA GLN A 173 -5.10 0.77 -7.86
C GLN A 173 -4.89 1.29 -6.42
N ILE A 174 -4.61 2.58 -6.25
CA ILE A 174 -4.43 3.20 -4.94
C ILE A 174 -5.70 3.08 -4.09
N ALA A 175 -6.87 3.34 -4.68
CA ALA A 175 -8.16 3.21 -3.99
C ALA A 175 -8.42 1.78 -3.52
N LEU A 176 -8.14 0.79 -4.36
CA LEU A 176 -8.30 -0.64 -4.04
C LEU A 176 -7.33 -1.11 -2.94
N PHE A 177 -6.11 -0.56 -2.91
CA PHE A 177 -5.18 -0.81 -1.80
C PHE A 177 -5.70 -0.30 -0.46
N ASP A 178 -6.23 0.92 -0.40
CA ASP A 178 -6.79 1.45 0.84
C ASP A 178 -8.06 0.67 1.28
N LEU A 179 -8.87 0.21 0.32
CA LEU A 179 -10.03 -0.64 0.59
C LEU A 179 -9.60 -2.00 1.15
N VAL A 180 -8.70 -2.72 0.48
CA VAL A 180 -8.26 -4.05 0.95
C VAL A 180 -7.57 -3.98 2.30
N TYR A 181 -6.85 -2.88 2.57
CA TYR A 181 -6.23 -2.65 3.87
C TYR A 181 -7.28 -2.51 4.99
N ASN A 182 -8.35 -1.74 4.74
CA ASN A 182 -9.37 -1.49 5.75
C ASN A 182 -10.33 -2.67 5.96
N VAL A 183 -10.79 -3.33 4.87
CA VAL A 183 -11.84 -4.35 4.97
C VAL A 183 -11.32 -5.78 4.79
N GLY A 184 -10.10 -5.97 4.32
CA GLY A 184 -9.54 -7.27 3.95
C GLY A 184 -10.03 -7.78 2.59
N SER A 185 -9.24 -8.61 1.93
CA SER A 185 -9.52 -9.13 0.58
C SER A 185 -10.78 -9.98 0.52
N THR A 186 -11.04 -10.85 1.51
CA THR A 186 -12.26 -11.66 1.55
C THR A 186 -13.52 -10.80 1.59
N ASN A 187 -13.58 -9.78 2.46
CA ASN A 187 -14.74 -8.90 2.48
C ASN A 187 -14.81 -8.09 1.19
N LEU A 188 -13.70 -7.50 0.72
CA LEU A 188 -13.67 -6.74 -0.53
C LEU A 188 -14.18 -7.57 -1.71
N GLN A 189 -13.83 -8.85 -1.78
CA GLN A 189 -14.25 -9.76 -2.86
C GLN A 189 -15.75 -10.09 -2.78
N HIS A 190 -16.29 -10.34 -1.59
CA HIS A 190 -17.62 -10.95 -1.44
C HIS A 190 -18.73 -9.99 -0.99
N LYS A 191 -18.39 -8.87 -0.35
CA LYS A 191 -19.37 -7.94 0.25
C LYS A 191 -19.52 -6.62 -0.51
N TRP A 192 -18.83 -6.46 -1.64
CA TRP A 192 -18.84 -5.22 -2.43
C TRP A 192 -19.30 -5.44 -3.89
N PRO A 193 -20.43 -6.14 -4.13
CA PRO A 193 -20.83 -6.52 -5.49
C PRO A 193 -21.07 -5.33 -6.42
N LYS A 194 -21.61 -4.22 -5.91
CA LYS A 194 -21.85 -3.00 -6.70
C LYS A 194 -20.55 -2.31 -7.12
N LEU A 195 -19.56 -2.28 -6.22
CA LEU A 195 -18.23 -1.77 -6.55
C LEU A 195 -17.56 -2.64 -7.63
N HIS A 196 -17.64 -3.97 -7.50
CA HIS A 196 -17.11 -4.90 -8.50
C HIS A 196 -17.78 -4.70 -9.86
N GLN A 197 -19.10 -4.58 -9.89
CA GLN A 197 -19.85 -4.31 -11.12
C GLN A 197 -19.40 -2.99 -11.77
N ALA A 198 -19.30 -1.92 -10.99
CA ALA A 198 -18.85 -0.62 -11.48
C ALA A 198 -17.43 -0.69 -12.06
N ILE A 199 -16.48 -1.35 -11.39
CA ILE A 199 -15.10 -1.52 -11.87
C ILE A 199 -15.07 -2.34 -13.17
N LYS A 200 -15.86 -3.41 -13.28
CA LYS A 200 -15.96 -4.22 -14.51
C LYS A 200 -16.47 -3.41 -15.70
N GLN A 201 -17.39 -2.47 -15.43
CA GLN A 201 -17.96 -1.55 -16.43
C GLN A 201 -17.10 -0.30 -16.63
N GLN A 202 -16.01 -0.14 -15.87
CA GLN A 202 -15.22 1.09 -15.78
C GLN A 202 -16.06 2.34 -15.45
N ASP A 203 -17.19 2.16 -14.74
CA ASP A 203 -18.01 3.25 -14.23
C ASP A 203 -17.39 3.78 -12.93
N TRP A 204 -16.44 4.71 -13.10
CA TRP A 204 -15.71 5.25 -11.96
C TRP A 204 -16.55 6.17 -11.07
N HIS A 205 -17.63 6.76 -11.61
CA HIS A 205 -18.56 7.55 -10.81
C HIS A 205 -19.36 6.66 -9.87
N GLU A 206 -19.85 5.52 -10.34
CA GLU A 206 -20.53 4.56 -9.49
C GLU A 206 -19.56 3.87 -8.53
N ALA A 207 -18.33 3.52 -8.98
CA ALA A 207 -17.30 2.97 -8.10
C ALA A 207 -16.98 3.91 -6.93
N ALA A 208 -16.92 5.23 -7.18
CA ALA A 208 -16.76 6.22 -6.12
C ALA A 208 -17.90 6.13 -5.09
N LYS A 209 -19.16 6.16 -5.52
CA LYS A 209 -20.32 6.07 -4.60
C LYS A 209 -20.29 4.79 -3.76
N GLN A 210 -19.91 3.67 -4.39
CA GLN A 210 -19.87 2.35 -3.77
C GLN A 210 -18.62 2.07 -2.93
N SER A 211 -17.67 3.02 -2.82
CA SER A 211 -16.40 2.83 -2.09
C SER A 211 -16.42 3.23 -0.60
N SER A 212 -17.55 3.77 -0.12
CA SER A 212 -17.64 4.33 1.24
C SER A 212 -17.66 3.25 2.33
N ARG A 213 -16.87 3.45 3.40
CA ARG A 213 -16.79 2.57 4.56
C ARG A 213 -17.37 3.23 5.81
N LYS A 214 -17.96 2.43 6.70
CA LYS A 214 -18.45 2.86 8.01
C LYS A 214 -17.33 2.84 9.04
N GLY A 215 -17.41 3.71 10.06
CA GLY A 215 -16.46 3.70 11.19
C GLY A 215 -15.07 4.27 10.89
N ILE A 216 -14.88 4.96 9.76
CA ILE A 216 -13.65 5.68 9.41
C ILE A 216 -13.92 7.16 9.21
N GLN A 217 -12.86 7.97 9.23
CA GLN A 217 -12.95 9.42 9.02
C GLN A 217 -13.55 9.76 7.65
N ALA A 218 -14.49 10.73 7.61
CA ALA A 218 -15.14 11.17 6.37
C ALA A 218 -14.13 11.58 5.29
N ALA A 219 -13.08 12.31 5.68
CA ALA A 219 -12.00 12.73 4.79
C ALA A 219 -11.29 11.56 4.08
N ARG A 220 -11.18 10.38 4.71
CA ARG A 220 -10.61 9.18 4.08
C ARG A 220 -11.54 8.62 3.01
N ASN A 221 -12.86 8.59 3.26
CA ASN A 221 -13.83 8.21 2.24
C ASN A 221 -13.84 9.22 1.08
N GLU A 222 -13.82 10.52 1.35
CA GLU A 222 -13.78 11.57 0.33
C GLU A 222 -12.52 11.46 -0.55
N HIS A 223 -11.36 11.20 0.05
CA HIS A 223 -10.11 10.97 -0.69
C HIS A 223 -10.23 9.79 -1.66
N ILE A 224 -10.77 8.66 -1.21
CA ILE A 224 -10.91 7.45 -2.04
C ILE A 224 -11.95 7.62 -3.15
N GLN A 225 -13.05 8.30 -2.86
CA GLN A 225 -14.01 8.70 -3.89
C GLN A 225 -13.35 9.56 -4.96
N SER A 226 -12.52 10.54 -4.55
CA SER A 226 -11.81 11.42 -5.50
C SER A 226 -10.84 10.66 -6.40
N LEU A 227 -10.21 9.59 -5.92
CA LEU A 227 -9.33 8.75 -6.72
C LEU A 227 -10.09 8.02 -7.81
N PHE A 228 -11.24 7.41 -7.50
CA PHE A 228 -12.10 6.83 -8.53
C PHE A 228 -12.55 7.88 -9.55
N LEU A 229 -13.05 9.04 -9.10
CA LEU A 229 -13.50 10.11 -10.00
C LEU A 229 -12.37 10.62 -10.92
N SER A 230 -11.12 10.67 -10.42
CA SER A 230 -9.96 11.08 -11.21
C SER A 230 -9.54 10.08 -12.30
N ALA A 231 -9.98 8.81 -12.20
CA ALA A 231 -9.70 7.80 -13.21
C ALA A 231 -10.50 7.98 -14.50
N GLY A 232 -11.63 8.69 -14.45
CA GLY A 232 -12.49 8.99 -15.60
C GLY A 232 -12.00 10.12 -16.51
N GLY A 233 -10.91 10.80 -16.16
CA GLY A 233 -10.32 11.85 -16.98
C GLY A 233 -8.83 11.94 -16.74
N HIS A 234 -8.02 11.52 -17.72
CA HIS A 234 -6.57 11.62 -17.68
C HIS A 234 -6.09 13.04 -17.30
N THR A 235 -5.77 13.24 -16.02
CA THR A 235 -4.79 14.24 -15.58
C THR A 235 -4.03 13.66 -14.40
N SER A 236 -2.69 13.69 -14.50
CA SER A 236 -1.71 13.10 -13.59
C SER A 236 -1.98 13.41 -12.11
N PRO A 237 -1.57 12.52 -11.17
CA PRO A 237 -1.87 12.67 -9.75
C PRO A 237 -1.32 14.00 -9.21
N LYS A 238 -2.22 14.90 -8.86
CA LYS A 238 -1.90 16.06 -8.01
C LYS A 238 -1.78 15.54 -6.59
N LEU A 239 -0.56 15.55 -6.06
CA LEU A 239 -0.29 15.45 -4.64
C LEU A 239 -1.25 16.41 -3.90
N PHE A 240 -1.99 15.86 -2.93
CA PHE A 240 -2.91 16.61 -2.08
C PHE A 240 -2.16 17.75 -1.37
N ALA A 241 -2.32 18.98 -1.87
CA ALA A 241 -1.87 20.16 -1.18
C ALA A 241 -2.85 20.46 -0.03
N LYS A 242 -2.36 20.34 1.20
CA LYS A 242 -3.07 20.72 2.44
C LYS A 242 -3.84 22.03 2.25
N GLN A 243 -5.14 21.99 2.55
CA GLN A 243 -5.92 23.19 2.80
C GLN A 243 -5.35 23.90 4.03
N THR A 244 -4.60 24.97 3.80
CA THR A 244 -4.36 26.00 4.82
C THR A 244 -4.98 27.31 4.34
N LYS A 245 -6.03 27.75 5.04
CA LYS A 245 -6.60 29.09 4.90
C LYS A 245 -5.59 30.13 5.41
N LYS A 246 -4.69 30.61 4.55
CA LYS A 246 -4.04 31.95 4.59
C LYS A 246 -2.96 32.04 3.50
N ALA A 247 -3.20 32.78 2.42
CA ALA A 247 -2.17 33.50 1.64
C ALA A 247 -2.76 34.19 0.39
N SER A 248 -3.71 35.10 0.56
CA SER A 248 -4.11 36.05 -0.48
C SER A 248 -3.13 37.25 -0.51
N ARG A 249 -1.84 37.03 -0.81
CA ARG A 249 -0.93 38.17 -1.12
C ARG A 249 0.38 37.88 -1.85
N HIS A 250 0.60 36.70 -2.43
CA HIS A 250 1.90 36.38 -3.05
C HIS A 250 1.87 35.85 -4.50
N ARG A 251 0.88 36.29 -5.31
CA ARG A 251 0.80 35.96 -6.75
C ARG A 251 1.15 37.09 -7.72
N ARG A 252 1.70 38.23 -7.25
CA ARG A 252 2.09 39.34 -8.16
C ARG A 252 3.58 39.39 -8.53
N HIS A 253 4.49 38.77 -7.78
CA HIS A 253 5.93 38.87 -8.07
C HIS A 253 6.44 37.84 -9.10
N HIS A 254 5.82 36.67 -9.19
CA HIS A 254 6.32 35.58 -10.03
C HIS A 254 5.99 35.72 -11.53
N SER A 255 5.04 36.60 -11.88
CA SER A 255 4.68 36.94 -13.26
C SER A 255 5.67 37.95 -13.89
N LEU A 256 6.18 38.88 -13.08
CA LEU A 256 7.14 39.88 -13.53
C LEU A 256 8.50 39.24 -13.85
N LEU A 257 9.00 38.35 -13.00
CA LEU A 257 10.27 37.63 -13.21
C LEU A 257 10.27 36.75 -14.47
N LYS A 258 9.16 36.09 -14.81
CA LYS A 258 9.07 35.32 -16.06
C LYS A 258 9.07 36.21 -17.31
N LYS A 259 8.49 37.41 -17.24
CA LYS A 259 8.51 38.37 -18.36
C LYS A 259 9.88 39.02 -18.53
N THR A 260 10.61 39.34 -17.45
CA THR A 260 11.98 39.90 -17.56
C THR A 260 13.00 38.87 -18.03
N LEU A 261 12.93 37.60 -17.59
CA LEU A 261 13.83 36.55 -18.06
C LEU A 261 13.62 36.22 -19.56
N SER A 262 12.38 36.20 -20.04
CA SER A 262 12.10 35.97 -21.47
C SER A 262 12.61 37.10 -22.38
N TYR A 263 12.65 38.34 -21.89
CA TYR A 263 13.17 39.49 -22.65
C TYR A 263 14.71 39.49 -22.71
N ILE A 264 15.39 39.10 -21.63
CA ILE A 264 16.86 39.06 -21.56
C ILE A 264 17.43 37.94 -22.45
N VAL A 265 16.81 36.75 -22.45
CA VAL A 265 17.24 35.62 -23.28
C VAL A 265 17.09 35.92 -24.77
N ASN A 266 15.96 36.52 -25.18
CA ASN A 266 15.74 36.87 -26.59
C ASN A 266 16.66 37.99 -27.10
N LYS A 267 17.05 38.95 -26.25
CA LYS A 267 17.98 40.02 -26.63
C LYS A 267 19.43 39.53 -26.71
N GLY A 268 19.83 38.60 -25.85
CA GLY A 268 21.15 37.94 -25.91
C GLY A 268 21.33 37.07 -27.16
N LEU A 269 20.29 36.34 -27.56
CA LEU A 269 20.32 35.50 -28.76
C LEU A 269 20.42 36.31 -30.06
N LEU A 270 19.76 37.49 -30.13
CA LEU A 270 19.84 38.38 -31.29
C LEU A 270 21.22 39.03 -31.48
N VAL A 271 21.93 39.31 -30.38
CA VAL A 271 23.29 39.88 -30.41
C VAL A 271 24.32 38.81 -30.83
N LEU A 272 24.11 37.55 -30.43
CA LEU A 272 24.97 36.44 -30.82
C LEU A 272 24.79 36.10 -32.32
N LEU A 273 23.56 36.09 -32.82
CA LEU A 273 23.27 35.83 -34.24
C LEU A 273 23.81 36.92 -35.18
N ARG A 274 23.89 38.19 -34.75
CA ARG A 274 24.51 39.28 -35.53
C ARG A 274 26.04 39.24 -35.57
N LYS A 275 26.69 38.54 -34.62
CA LYS A 275 28.15 38.33 -34.61
C LYS A 275 28.58 37.12 -35.42
N VAL A 276 27.68 36.17 -35.69
CA VAL A 276 27.97 34.93 -36.41
C VAL A 276 27.71 35.07 -37.93
N PHE A 277 26.92 36.06 -38.35
CA PHE A 277 26.55 36.30 -39.76
C PHE A 277 27.11 37.62 -40.34
N ARG A 278 28.31 38.05 -39.93
CA ARG A 278 29.09 39.11 -40.59
C ARG A 278 30.49 38.63 -40.91
#